data_AF-A0A2N5YM06-F1
#
_entry.id   AF-A0A2N5YM06-F1
#
_cell.length_a   1.000
_cell.length_b   1.000
_cell.length_c   1.000
_cell.angle_alpha   90.00
_cell.angle_beta   90.00
_cell.angle_gamma   90.00
#
_symmetry.space_group_name_H-M   'P 1'
#
loop_
_entity.id
_entity.type
_entity.pdbx_description
1 polymer ?
#
loop_
_entity_poly.entity_id
_entity_poly.type
_entity_poly.pdbx_seq_one_letter_code
_entity_poly.pdbx_strand_id
1 'polypeptide(L)' 'STPEKALEKAYKIAKSNGIKYVYLGNINSDKNHTYCPNCNQILIERNGYSTQKKNLTGNTCNNCNSVISGVF' A
#
# COMPACT_ATOMS: atom_id res chain seq x y z
N SER A 1 -11.26 -17.41 11.40
CA SER A 1 -10.44 -16.37 10.73
C SER A 1 -11.14 -15.96 9.44
N THR A 2 -10.94 -14.74 8.96
CA THR A 2 -11.51 -14.28 7.68
C THR A 2 -10.82 -14.98 6.51
N PRO A 3 -11.54 -15.60 5.55
CA PRO A 3 -10.91 -16.28 4.42
C PRO A 3 -10.10 -15.32 3.54
N GLU A 4 -8.88 -15.72 3.16
CA GLU A 4 -7.97 -14.89 2.34
C GLU A 4 -8.61 -14.48 1.01
N LYS A 5 -9.30 -15.39 0.32
CA LYS A 5 -10.02 -15.09 -0.93
C LYS A 5 -11.06 -13.97 -0.78
N ALA A 6 -11.72 -13.88 0.39
CA ALA A 6 -12.69 -12.82 0.66
C ALA A 6 -11.99 -11.46 0.83
N LEU A 7 -10.84 -11.46 1.52
CA LEU A 7 -9.99 -10.28 1.65
C LEU A 7 -9.49 -9.81 0.28
N GLU A 8 -8.94 -10.71 -0.55
CA GLU A 8 -8.49 -10.35 -1.90
C GLU A 8 -9.60 -9.77 -2.77
N LYS A 9 -10.81 -10.31 -2.67
CA LYS A 9 -11.98 -9.78 -3.38
C LYS A 9 -12.30 -8.36 -2.91
N ALA A 10 -12.31 -8.11 -1.60
CA ALA A 10 -12.53 -6.78 -1.04
C ALA A 10 -11.45 -5.78 -1.49
N TYR A 11 -10.18 -6.21 -1.52
CA TYR A 11 -9.06 -5.40 -2.02
C TYR A 11 -9.27 -4.95 -3.46
N LYS A 12 -9.65 -5.90 -4.34
CA LYS A 12 -9.90 -5.60 -5.76
C LYS A 12 -11.05 -4.61 -5.93
N ILE A 13 -12.15 -4.79 -5.19
CA ILE A 13 -13.31 -3.89 -5.22
C ILE A 13 -12.91 -2.48 -4.74
N ALA A 14 -12.19 -2.38 -3.63
CA ALA A 14 -11.74 -1.08 -3.11
C ALA A 14 -10.86 -0.34 -4.13
N LYS A 15 -9.89 -1.04 -4.73
CA LYS A 15 -9.02 -0.49 -5.78
C LYS A 15 -9.80 -0.07 -7.03
N SER A 16 -10.76 -0.88 -7.49
CA SER A 16 -11.58 -0.55 -8.67
C SER A 16 -12.48 0.66 -8.45
N ASN A 17 -12.83 0.96 -7.19
CA ASN A 17 -13.57 2.16 -6.80
C ASN A 17 -12.66 3.39 -6.55
N GLY A 18 -11.38 3.31 -6.91
CA GLY A 18 -10.46 4.44 -6.79
C GLY A 18 -9.85 4.64 -5.40
N ILE A 19 -10.04 3.70 -4.47
CA ILE A 19 -9.37 3.75 -3.17
C ILE A 19 -7.87 3.46 -3.38
N LYS A 20 -7.05 4.50 -3.27
CA LYS A 20 -5.62 4.46 -3.61
C LYS A 20 -4.81 3.58 -2.66
N TYR A 21 -5.14 3.61 -1.38
CA TYR A 21 -4.40 2.93 -0.32
C TYR A 21 -5.33 1.93 0.39
N VAL A 22 -5.16 0.66 0.07
CA VAL A 22 -5.94 -0.44 0.63
C VAL A 22 -4.95 -1.41 1.23
N TYR A 23 -5.18 -1.84 2.47
CA TYR A 23 -4.33 -2.79 3.18
C TYR A 23 -5.20 -3.94 3.63
N LEU A 24 -4.73 -5.18 3.42
CA LEU A 24 -5.51 -6.34 3.83
C LEU A 24 -5.45 -6.58 5.33
N GLY A 25 -4.30 -6.32 5.96
CA GLY A 25 -4.10 -6.57 7.39
C GLY A 25 -4.27 -8.06 7.75
N ASN A 26 -3.75 -8.48 8.90
CA ASN A 26 -3.99 -9.82 9.47
C ASN A 26 -3.58 -11.04 8.60
N ILE A 27 -2.92 -10.82 7.47
CA ILE A 27 -2.32 -11.84 6.61
C ILE A 27 -0.91 -11.42 6.23
N ASN A 28 -0.01 -12.38 6.03
CA ASN A 28 1.32 -12.12 5.51
C ASN A 28 1.23 -11.92 3.98
N SER A 29 1.04 -10.68 3.55
CA SER A 29 0.92 -10.31 2.14
C SER A 29 1.61 -8.98 1.87
N ASP A 30 2.21 -8.88 0.69
CA ASP A 30 2.70 -7.67 0.03
C ASP A 30 1.65 -6.54 -0.09
N LYS A 31 0.35 -6.87 0.01
CA LYS A 31 -0.77 -5.91 0.03
C LYS A 31 -0.84 -5.09 1.33
N ASN A 32 0.06 -5.32 2.28
CA ASN A 32 0.23 -4.45 3.46
C ASN A 32 1.18 -3.27 3.19
N HIS A 33 1.93 -3.29 2.09
CA HIS A 33 2.84 -2.21 1.72
C HIS A 33 2.08 -0.99 1.18
N THR A 34 2.64 0.21 1.36
CA THR A 34 2.16 1.39 0.64
C THR A 34 2.83 1.44 -0.72
N TYR A 35 2.02 1.41 -1.77
CA TYR A 35 2.45 1.60 -3.15
C TYR A 35 2.18 3.03 -3.62
N CYS A 36 3.02 3.54 -4.50
CA CYS A 36 2.77 4.77 -5.21
C CYS A 36 1.54 4.59 -6.12
N PRO A 37 0.49 5.43 -6.03
CA PRO A 37 -0.68 5.30 -6.88
C PRO A 37 -0.41 5.66 -8.34
N ASN A 38 0.72 6.30 -8.64
CA ASN A 38 1.09 6.75 -9.99
C ASN A 38 1.98 5.74 -10.72
N CYS A 39 3.04 5.24 -10.06
CA CYS A 39 4.02 4.33 -10.68
C CYS A 39 4.09 2.94 -10.05
N ASN A 40 3.23 2.63 -9.07
CA ASN A 40 3.15 1.36 -8.36
C ASN A 40 4.45 0.91 -7.65
N GLN A 41 5.42 1.80 -7.46
CA GLN A 41 6.63 1.51 -6.67
C GLN A 41 6.30 1.40 -5.18
N ILE A 42 6.95 0.49 -4.46
CA ILE A 42 6.84 0.40 -2.99
C ILE A 42 7.42 1.67 -2.36
N LEU A 43 6.58 2.44 -1.66
CA LEU A 43 6.98 3.62 -0.91
C LEU A 43 7.36 3.24 0.53
N ILE A 44 6.51 2.42 1.15
CA ILE A 44 6.67 1.97 2.53
C ILE A 44 6.41 0.47 2.57
N GLU A 45 7.43 -0.28 2.96
CA GLU A 45 7.34 -1.71 3.22
C GLU A 45 6.82 -1.94 4.64
N ARG A 46 5.86 -2.86 4.78
CA ARG A 46 5.27 -3.24 6.08
C ARG A 46 5.21 -4.75 6.21
N ASN A 47 5.90 -5.25 7.23
CA ASN A 47 6.03 -6.67 7.54
C ASN A 47 5.74 -6.87 9.03
N GLY A 48 4.50 -7.25 9.36
CA GLY A 48 4.04 -7.34 10.75
C GLY A 48 4.16 -5.99 11.46
N TYR A 49 4.93 -5.95 12.55
CA TYR A 49 5.19 -4.72 13.32
C TYR A 49 6.35 -3.88 12.75
N SER A 50 7.04 -4.36 11.72
CA SER A 50 8.13 -3.63 11.08
C SER A 50 7.62 -2.75 9.95
N THR A 51 8.07 -1.50 9.92
CA THR A 51 7.77 -0.52 8.86
C THR A 51 9.06 0.13 8.37
N GLN A 52 9.30 0.12 7.06
CA GLN A 52 10.48 0.73 6.44
C GLN A 52 10.08 1.62 5.26
N LYS A 53 10.53 2.90 5.27
CA LYS A 53 10.43 3.80 4.11
C LYS A 53 11.50 3.40 3.08
N LYS A 54 11.11 3.17 1.83
CA LYS A 54 12.02 2.74 0.74
C LYS A 54 12.24 3.83 -0.30
N ASN A 55 11.15 4.28 -0.95
CA ASN A 55 11.20 5.18 -2.11
C ASN A 55 10.42 6.47 -1.86
N LEU A 56 10.48 6.98 -0.63
CA LEU A 56 9.74 8.16 -0.19
C LEU A 56 10.69 9.16 0.48
N THR A 57 10.77 10.37 -0.06
CA THR A 57 11.48 11.52 0.54
C THR A 57 10.45 12.57 0.93
N GLY A 58 10.30 12.82 2.24
CA GLY A 58 9.18 13.61 2.75
C GLY A 58 7.85 12.96 2.36
N ASN A 59 7.09 13.62 1.48
CA ASN A 59 5.84 13.12 0.92
C ASN A 59 5.94 12.85 -0.60
N THR A 60 7.14 12.77 -1.18
CA THR A 60 7.33 12.61 -2.62
C THR A 60 7.90 11.23 -2.96
N CYS A 61 7.34 10.61 -4.00
CA CYS A 61 7.86 9.36 -4.54
C CYS A 61 9.19 9.60 -5.28
N ASN A 62 10.25 8.89 -4.87
CA ASN A 62 11.58 9.02 -5.49
C ASN A 62 11.65 8.46 -6.93
N ASN A 63 10.66 7.66 -7.35
CA ASN A 63 10.67 7.03 -8.67
C ASN A 63 9.94 7.87 -9.75
N CYS A 64 8.85 8.55 -9.39
CA CYS A 64 8.04 9.30 -10.36
C CYS A 64 7.72 10.73 -9.95
N ASN A 65 8.28 11.21 -8.83
CA ASN A 65 8.10 12.56 -8.28
C ASN A 65 6.66 12.93 -7.93
N SER A 66 5.72 11.97 -7.90
CA SER A 66 4.35 12.23 -7.47
C SER A 66 4.32 12.57 -5.98
N VAL A 67 3.60 13.63 -5.62
CA VAL A 67 3.27 13.95 -4.24
C VAL A 67 2.23 12.95 -3.73
N ILE A 68 2.54 12.33 -2.59
CA ILE A 68 1.74 11.29 -1.94
C ILE A 68 0.97 11.96 -0.80
N SER A 69 -0.35 11.78 -0.79
CA SER A 69 -1.19 12.26 0.30
C SER A 69 -1.01 11.39 1.54
N GLY A 70 -0.83 12.02 2.70
CA GLY A 70 -0.69 11.33 3.98
C GLY A 70 0.29 12.03 4.93
N VAL A 71 0.42 11.46 6.13
CA VAL A 71 1.44 11.81 7.12
C VAL A 71 2.42 10.64 7.18
N PHE A 72 3.73 10.92 7.10
CA PHE A 72 4.76 9.90 6.86
C PHE A 72 5.86 9.90 7.90
#